data_AF-A0A7S1Q574-F1
#
_entry.id   AF-A0A7S1Q574-F1
#
_cell.length_a   1.000
_cell.length_b   1.000
_cell.length_c   1.000
_cell.angle_alpha   90.00
_cell.angle_beta   90.00
_cell.angle_gamma   90.00
#
_symmetry.space_group_name_H-M   'P 1'
#
loop_
_entity.id
_entity.type
_entity.pdbx_description
1 polymer ?
#
loop_
_entity_poly.entity_id
_entity_poly.type
_entity_poly.pdbx_seq_one_letter_code
_entity_poly.pdbx_strand_id
1 'polypeptide(L)'
;GPLGMPFFLRFLRALEHALTQGSVALTTPKDDRESRLNAVVMIGGYLIAKHGWSASQLSEPFGEDAEAKVICSWPRLSTPEPSRVLSVRDCWDGIDLAIKQRWLDVSCLADARKLGAAVAKHDVRAIYYDVTWIIPGVVMVGSDPTTVIVDPNPATC
;
A
#
# COMPACT_ATOMS: atom_id res chain seq x y z
N GLY A 1 -2.85 4.62 -7.92
CA GLY A 1 -1.84 4.45 -6.85
C GLY A 1 -2.22 5.26 -5.61
N PRO A 2 -1.57 5.05 -4.45
CA PRO A 2 -0.47 4.11 -4.24
C PRO A 2 -0.95 2.66 -4.28
N LEU A 3 -0.02 1.71 -4.47
CA LEU A 3 -0.34 0.28 -4.46
C LEU A 3 -0.75 -0.18 -3.05
N GLY A 4 -1.71 -1.11 -2.99
CA GLY A 4 -2.23 -1.62 -1.72
C GLY A 4 -1.21 -2.43 -0.90
N MET A 5 -1.53 -2.65 0.37
CA MET A 5 -0.66 -3.35 1.34
C MET A 5 -0.11 -4.70 0.87
N PRO A 6 -0.87 -5.58 0.20
CA PRO A 6 -0.33 -6.85 -0.31
C PRO A 6 0.82 -6.66 -1.30
N PHE A 7 0.69 -5.70 -2.21
CA PHE A 7 1.72 -5.40 -3.20
C PHE A 7 2.95 -4.77 -2.54
N PHE A 8 2.72 -3.85 -1.61
CA PHE A 8 3.79 -3.23 -0.82
C PHE A 8 4.63 -4.29 -0.09
N LEU A 9 3.99 -5.16 0.69
CA LEU A 9 4.66 -6.23 1.44
C LEU A 9 5.42 -7.21 0.55
N ARG A 10 4.82 -7.60 -0.59
CA ARG A 10 5.48 -8.47 -1.59
C ARG A 10 6.70 -7.76 -2.19
N PHE A 11 6.59 -6.48 -2.53
CA PHE A 11 7.68 -5.68 -3.08
C PHE A 11 8.84 -5.56 -2.10
N LEU A 12 8.58 -5.19 -0.84
CA LEU A 12 9.63 -5.04 0.18
C LEU A 12 10.50 -6.28 0.29
N ARG A 13 9.86 -7.46 0.34
CA ARG A 13 10.58 -8.72 0.41
C ARG A 13 11.29 -9.08 -0.89
N ALA A 14 10.66 -8.86 -2.04
CA ALA A 14 11.29 -9.13 -3.33
C ALA A 14 12.55 -8.28 -3.51
N LEU A 15 12.49 -7.00 -3.12
CA LEU A 15 13.62 -6.08 -3.14
C LEU A 15 14.72 -6.52 -2.17
N GLU A 16 14.37 -6.84 -0.91
CA GLU A 16 15.32 -7.36 0.06
C GLU A 16 16.06 -8.59 -0.48
N HIS A 17 15.31 -9.56 -1.02
CA HIS A 17 15.89 -10.77 -1.58
C HIS A 17 16.81 -10.46 -2.76
N ALA A 18 16.39 -9.60 -3.68
CA ALA A 18 17.20 -9.22 -4.84
C ALA A 18 18.50 -8.50 -4.42
N LEU A 19 18.46 -7.64 -3.39
CA LEU A 19 19.64 -6.97 -2.84
C LEU A 19 20.64 -7.93 -2.20
N THR A 20 20.19 -9.07 -1.66
CA THR A 20 21.13 -10.12 -1.20
C THR A 20 21.88 -10.80 -2.35
N GLN A 21 21.37 -10.72 -3.57
CA GLN A 21 22.00 -11.30 -4.76
C GLN A 21 22.91 -10.30 -5.48
N GLY A 22 22.87 -9.01 -5.13
CA GLY A 22 23.71 -7.96 -5.71
C GLY A 22 22.97 -6.64 -5.90
N SER A 23 23.43 -5.85 -6.87
CA SER A 23 22.82 -4.56 -7.20
C SER A 23 21.51 -4.74 -7.96
N VAL A 24 20.49 -3.96 -7.60
CA VAL A 24 19.17 -3.97 -8.25
C VAL A 24 18.93 -2.64 -8.95
N ALA A 25 18.57 -2.69 -10.23
CA ALA A 25 18.08 -1.54 -10.98
C ALA A 25 16.56 -1.61 -11.08
N LEU A 26 15.87 -0.61 -10.53
CA LEU A 26 14.43 -0.46 -10.65
C LEU A 26 14.12 0.50 -11.80
N THR A 27 13.28 0.07 -12.73
CA THR A 27 12.86 0.87 -13.88
C THR A 27 11.34 0.93 -13.95
N THR A 28 10.84 2.03 -14.50
CA THR A 28 9.42 2.20 -14.82
C THR A 28 9.27 2.52 -16.30
N PRO A 29 8.11 2.27 -16.92
CA PRO A 29 7.87 2.66 -18.29
C PRO A 29 8.14 4.15 -18.50
N LYS A 30 8.67 4.50 -19.68
CA LYS A 30 8.95 5.89 -20.05
C LYS A 30 7.63 6.68 -20.05
N ASP A 31 7.67 7.89 -19.51
CA ASP A 31 6.53 8.82 -19.44
C ASP A 31 5.33 8.32 -18.61
N ASP A 32 5.47 7.20 -17.89
CA ASP A 32 4.46 6.70 -16.96
C ASP A 32 4.70 7.26 -15.56
N ARG A 33 4.08 8.43 -15.31
CA ARG A 33 4.15 9.11 -14.03
C ARG A 33 3.54 8.28 -12.90
N GLU A 34 2.50 7.50 -13.13
CA GLU A 34 1.86 6.73 -12.07
C GLU A 34 2.77 5.59 -11.60
N SER A 35 3.33 4.83 -12.54
CA SER A 35 4.31 3.79 -12.21
C SER A 35 5.52 4.36 -11.48
N ARG A 36 6.03 5.53 -11.91
CA ARG A 36 7.12 6.23 -11.22
C ARG A 36 6.77 6.57 -9.77
N LEU A 37 5.61 7.18 -9.52
CA LEU A 37 5.19 7.53 -8.15
C LEU A 37 4.96 6.29 -7.28
N ASN A 38 4.35 5.23 -7.82
CA ASN A 38 4.19 3.97 -7.10
C ASN A 38 5.56 3.38 -6.72
N ALA A 39 6.54 3.37 -7.64
CA ALA A 39 7.88 2.90 -7.36
C ALA A 39 8.56 3.73 -6.26
N VAL A 40 8.44 5.07 -6.33
CA VAL A 40 9.00 5.98 -5.31
C VAL A 40 8.37 5.73 -3.93
N VAL A 41 7.04 5.59 -3.83
CA VAL A 41 6.36 5.25 -2.57
C VAL A 41 6.90 3.93 -2.01
N MET A 42 7.02 2.90 -2.86
CA MET A 42 7.48 1.58 -2.43
C MET A 42 8.96 1.57 -2.00
N ILE A 43 9.85 2.28 -2.70
CA ILE A 43 11.27 2.39 -2.34
C ILE A 43 11.40 3.16 -1.01
N GLY A 44 10.72 4.29 -0.85
CA GLY A 44 10.76 5.04 0.41
C GLY A 44 10.19 4.22 1.57
N GLY A 45 9.09 3.50 1.35
CA GLY A 45 8.55 2.57 2.35
C GLY A 45 9.53 1.44 2.72
N TYR A 46 10.35 0.95 1.78
CA TYR A 46 11.43 0.01 2.10
C TYR A 46 12.49 0.64 2.99
N LEU A 47 12.94 1.86 2.66
CA LEU A 47 13.95 2.57 3.46
C LEU A 47 13.46 2.87 4.88
N ILE A 48 12.18 3.21 5.04
CA ILE A 48 11.56 3.37 6.37
C ILE A 48 11.52 2.02 7.10
N ALA A 49 10.94 1.00 6.48
CA ALA A 49 10.72 -0.30 7.11
C ALA A 49 12.01 -1.03 7.48
N LYS A 50 13.03 -0.96 6.64
CA LYS A 50 14.29 -1.71 6.79
C LYS A 50 15.39 -0.90 7.46
N HIS A 51 15.51 0.38 7.11
CA HIS A 51 16.62 1.23 7.53
C HIS A 51 16.21 2.30 8.55
N GLY A 52 14.92 2.37 8.94
CA GLY A 52 14.44 3.31 9.94
C GLY A 52 14.53 4.77 9.50
N TRP A 53 14.50 5.02 8.20
CA TRP A 53 14.48 6.39 7.68
C TRP A 53 13.15 7.06 8.03
N SER A 54 13.19 8.38 8.22
CA SER A 54 12.00 9.23 8.32
C SER A 54 11.58 9.75 6.94
N ALA A 55 10.32 10.18 6.81
CA ALA A 55 9.86 10.82 5.58
C ALA A 55 10.70 12.05 5.21
N SER A 56 11.15 12.84 6.20
CA SER A 56 12.04 13.99 5.97
C SER A 56 13.39 13.61 5.39
N GLN A 57 13.96 12.47 5.79
CA GLN A 57 15.23 11.98 5.22
C GLN A 57 15.07 11.50 3.77
N LEU A 58 13.85 11.12 3.37
CA LEU A 58 13.53 10.73 2.00
C LEU A 58 13.24 11.92 1.09
N SER A 59 12.71 13.03 1.62
CA SER A 59 12.35 14.20 0.81
C SER A 59 13.54 14.79 0.03
N GLU A 60 14.73 14.82 0.61
CA GLU A 60 15.93 15.35 -0.04
C GLU A 60 16.36 14.52 -1.28
N PRO A 61 16.60 13.20 -1.19
CA PRO A 61 17.03 12.41 -2.34
C PRO A 61 15.95 12.23 -3.42
N PHE A 62 14.67 12.30 -3.07
CA PHE A 62 13.57 12.13 -4.02
C PHE A 62 13.04 13.46 -4.60
N GLY A 63 13.41 14.61 -4.01
CA GLY A 63 13.11 15.94 -4.55
C GLY A 63 11.62 16.14 -4.87
N GLU A 64 11.33 16.56 -6.10
CA GLU A 64 9.96 16.84 -6.57
C GLU A 64 9.03 15.62 -6.50
N ASP A 65 9.56 14.39 -6.53
CA ASP A 65 8.73 13.19 -6.44
C ASP A 65 8.12 13.02 -5.05
N ALA A 66 8.79 13.50 -4.00
CA ALA A 66 8.27 13.42 -2.63
C ALA A 66 6.99 14.28 -2.46
N GLU A 67 6.95 15.42 -3.15
CA GLU A 67 5.82 16.37 -3.10
C GLU A 67 4.75 16.07 -4.17
N ALA A 68 5.04 15.14 -5.08
CA ALA A 68 4.10 14.76 -6.13
C ALA A 68 2.86 14.11 -5.53
N LYS A 69 1.69 14.56 -6.01
CA LYS A 69 0.40 14.08 -5.51
C LYS A 69 -0.14 12.90 -6.30
N VAL A 70 -0.59 11.88 -5.56
CA VAL A 70 -1.29 10.70 -6.07
C VAL A 70 -2.80 10.94 -6.11
N ILE A 71 -3.46 10.25 -7.04
CA ILE A 71 -4.91 10.31 -7.21
C ILE A 71 -5.58 9.61 -6.03
N CYS A 72 -6.54 10.28 -5.39
CA CYS A 72 -7.37 9.62 -4.39
C CYS A 72 -8.32 8.64 -5.07
N SER A 73 -8.36 7.39 -4.59
CA SER A 73 -9.30 6.36 -5.07
C SER A 73 -10.77 6.66 -4.77
N TRP A 74 -11.06 7.71 -4.00
CA TRP A 74 -12.40 8.12 -3.58
C TRP A 74 -12.77 9.47 -4.23
N PRO A 75 -13.15 9.52 -5.52
CA PRO A 75 -13.70 10.74 -6.10
C PRO A 75 -14.99 11.12 -5.37
N ARG A 76 -15.17 12.41 -5.08
CA ARG A 76 -16.45 12.87 -4.50
C ARG A 76 -17.48 12.90 -5.62
N LEU A 77 -18.73 12.50 -5.33
CA LEU A 77 -19.83 12.61 -6.30
C LEU A 77 -20.02 14.04 -6.84
N SER A 78 -19.66 15.05 -6.04
CA SER A 78 -19.73 16.47 -6.39
C SER A 78 -18.57 16.96 -7.29
N THR A 79 -17.50 16.18 -7.44
CA THR A 79 -16.28 16.57 -8.14
C THR A 79 -15.76 15.38 -8.95
N PRO A 80 -16.14 15.27 -10.24
CA PRO A 80 -15.84 14.08 -11.05
C PRO A 80 -14.35 13.91 -11.35
N GLU A 81 -13.55 14.98 -11.27
CA GLU A 81 -12.10 14.85 -11.29
C GLU A 81 -11.60 14.41 -9.91
N PRO A 82 -10.91 13.27 -9.80
CA PRO A 82 -10.46 12.74 -8.52
C PRO A 82 -9.41 13.69 -7.93
N SER A 83 -9.73 14.25 -6.77
CA SER A 83 -8.85 15.19 -6.08
C SER A 83 -7.52 14.51 -5.72
N ARG A 84 -6.41 15.13 -6.10
CA ARG A 84 -5.07 14.72 -5.68
C ARG A 84 -4.79 15.31 -4.29
N VAL A 85 -5.08 14.54 -3.25
CA VAL A 85 -5.04 15.01 -1.85
C VAL A 85 -3.88 14.45 -1.04
N LEU A 86 -3.26 13.36 -1.48
CA LEU A 86 -2.11 12.74 -0.81
C LEU A 86 -0.85 12.94 -1.64
N SER A 87 0.21 13.42 -1.02
CA SER A 87 1.56 13.39 -1.59
C SER A 87 2.23 12.03 -1.34
N VAL A 88 3.31 11.77 -2.07
CA VAL A 88 4.20 10.62 -1.79
C VAL A 88 4.75 10.71 -0.35
N ARG A 89 5.11 11.92 0.09
CA ARG A 89 5.56 12.17 1.47
C ARG A 89 4.50 11.80 2.51
N ASP A 90 3.24 12.15 2.29
CA ASP A 90 2.15 11.77 3.21
C ASP A 90 2.03 10.24 3.32
N CYS A 91 2.27 9.51 2.22
CA CYS A 91 2.30 8.05 2.23
C CYS A 91 3.44 7.51 3.12
N TRP A 92 4.61 8.13 3.05
CA TRP A 92 5.76 7.78 3.90
C TRP A 92 5.52 8.08 5.37
N ASP A 93 4.95 9.25 5.68
CA ASP A 93 4.56 9.60 7.06
C ASP A 93 3.56 8.58 7.61
N GLY A 94 2.59 8.16 6.79
CA GLY A 94 1.65 7.10 7.15
C GLY A 94 2.32 5.74 7.42
N ILE A 95 3.29 5.34 6.59
CA ILE A 95 4.05 4.08 6.77
C ILE A 95 4.89 4.15 8.05
N ASP A 96 5.65 5.23 8.26
CA ASP A 96 6.47 5.43 9.46
C ASP A 96 5.63 5.40 10.73
N LEU A 97 4.49 6.11 10.73
CA LEU A 97 3.53 6.06 11.83
C LEU A 97 2.99 4.64 12.07
N ALA A 98 2.57 3.93 11.02
CA ALA A 98 2.03 2.57 11.15
C ALA A 98 3.06 1.60 11.75
N ILE A 99 4.34 1.75 11.43
CA ILE A 99 5.43 0.95 12.01
C ILE A 99 5.65 1.31 13.48
N LYS A 100 5.75 2.60 13.80
CA LYS A 100 5.93 3.10 15.19
C LYS A 100 4.81 2.64 16.11
N GLN A 101 3.57 2.63 15.60
CA GLN A 101 2.39 2.18 16.33
C GLN A 101 2.17 0.66 16.27
N ARG A 102 3.06 -0.09 15.61
CA ARG A 102 2.98 -1.55 15.40
C ARG A 102 1.69 -2.01 14.70
N TRP A 103 1.09 -1.13 13.89
CA TRP A 103 0.00 -1.50 12.98
C TRP A 103 0.53 -2.26 11.78
N LEU A 104 1.77 -1.97 11.38
CA LEU A 104 2.51 -2.70 10.37
C LEU A 104 3.68 -3.45 11.01
N ASP A 105 3.57 -4.78 11.06
CA ASP A 105 4.67 -5.64 11.52
C ASP A 105 5.67 -5.89 10.39
N VAL A 106 6.75 -5.10 10.35
CA VAL A 106 7.83 -5.26 9.35
C VAL A 106 8.76 -6.44 9.65
N SER A 107 8.66 -7.07 10.83
CA SER A 107 9.47 -8.26 11.15
C SER A 107 9.10 -9.46 10.26
N CYS A 108 7.90 -9.46 9.69
CA CYS A 108 7.47 -10.48 8.74
C CYS A 108 8.30 -10.49 7.44
N LEU A 109 9.06 -9.44 7.13
CA LEU A 109 9.97 -9.40 5.99
C LEU A 109 11.12 -10.41 6.12
N ALA A 110 11.53 -10.75 7.36
CA ALA A 110 12.56 -11.75 7.62
C ALA A 110 12.06 -13.19 7.50
N ASP A 111 10.74 -13.41 7.56
CA ASP A 111 10.14 -14.75 7.53
C ASP A 111 9.17 -14.89 6.35
N ALA A 112 9.63 -15.66 5.39
CA ALA A 112 8.93 -15.94 4.17
C ALA A 112 7.50 -16.47 4.35
N ARG A 113 7.32 -17.32 5.35
CA ARG A 113 6.05 -18.01 5.61
C ARG A 113 5.09 -17.08 6.33
N LYS A 114 5.59 -16.29 7.29
CA LYS A 114 4.77 -15.28 7.98
C LYS A 114 4.24 -14.23 7.01
N LEU A 115 5.08 -13.70 6.13
CA LEU A 115 4.63 -12.76 5.10
C LEU A 115 3.55 -13.39 4.21
N GLY A 116 3.79 -14.61 3.72
CA GLY A 116 2.83 -15.33 2.88
C GLY A 116 1.49 -15.52 3.57
N ALA A 117 1.50 -15.91 4.84
CA ALA A 117 0.28 -16.06 5.64
C ALA A 117 -0.44 -14.73 5.90
N ALA A 118 0.29 -13.65 6.18
CA ALA A 118 -0.28 -12.32 6.39
C ALA A 118 -0.96 -11.79 5.12
N VAL A 119 -0.28 -11.92 3.98
CA VAL A 119 -0.79 -11.53 2.67
C VAL A 119 -2.00 -12.39 2.27
N ALA A 120 -1.94 -13.71 2.44
CA ALA A 120 -3.06 -14.60 2.14
C ALA A 120 -4.30 -14.26 3.00
N LYS A 121 -4.12 -13.97 4.29
CA LYS A 121 -5.21 -13.52 5.17
C LYS A 121 -5.79 -12.18 4.73
N HIS A 122 -4.96 -11.25 4.26
CA HIS A 122 -5.44 -10.00 3.69
C HIS A 122 -6.24 -10.25 2.41
N ASP A 123 -5.72 -11.07 1.49
CA ASP A 123 -6.37 -11.37 0.22
C ASP A 123 -7.74 -12.04 0.44
N VAL A 124 -7.86 -12.99 1.38
CA VAL A 124 -9.15 -13.59 1.75
C VAL A 124 -10.15 -12.53 2.25
N ARG A 125 -9.70 -11.62 3.11
CA ARG A 125 -10.55 -10.54 3.64
C ARG A 125 -11.04 -9.59 2.56
N ALA A 126 -10.13 -9.15 1.70
CA ALA A 126 -10.45 -8.22 0.62
C ALA A 126 -11.34 -8.88 -0.45
N ILE A 127 -11.06 -10.12 -0.83
CA ILE A 127 -11.78 -10.80 -1.93
C ILE A 127 -13.17 -11.27 -1.50
N TYR A 128 -13.29 -11.91 -0.34
CA TYR A 128 -14.54 -12.57 0.06
C TYR A 128 -15.46 -11.69 0.88
N TYR A 129 -14.89 -10.74 1.63
CA TYR A 129 -15.65 -9.93 2.58
C TYR A 129 -15.56 -8.43 2.24
N ASP A 130 -14.72 -8.04 1.29
CA ASP A 130 -14.44 -6.64 0.97
C ASP A 130 -14.15 -5.81 2.25
N VAL A 131 -13.35 -6.40 3.14
CA VAL A 131 -12.90 -5.77 4.39
C VAL A 131 -11.38 -5.65 4.44
N THR A 132 -10.88 -4.61 5.12
CA THR A 132 -9.47 -4.47 5.46
C THR A 132 -9.28 -3.83 6.83
N TRP A 133 -8.16 -4.15 7.48
CA TRP A 133 -7.78 -3.53 8.75
C TRP A 133 -7.03 -2.23 8.47
N ILE A 134 -7.50 -1.13 9.06
CA ILE A 134 -6.72 0.12 9.14
C ILE A 134 -5.81 0.08 10.37
N ILE A 135 -6.36 -0.36 11.51
CA ILE A 135 -5.63 -0.61 12.75
C ILE A 135 -5.96 -2.04 13.20
N PRO A 136 -5.00 -2.98 13.16
CA PRO A 136 -5.26 -4.37 13.50
C PRO A 136 -5.91 -4.53 14.88
N GLY A 137 -7.08 -5.19 14.93
CA GLY A 137 -7.82 -5.46 16.17
C GLY A 137 -8.62 -4.28 16.72
N VAL A 138 -8.55 -3.10 16.11
CA VAL A 138 -9.25 -1.90 16.58
C VAL A 138 -10.19 -1.35 15.52
N VAL A 139 -9.69 -1.07 14.31
CA VAL A 139 -10.44 -0.42 13.23
C VAL A 139 -10.37 -1.25 11.97
N MET A 140 -11.50 -1.84 11.60
CA MET A 140 -11.72 -2.51 10.32
C MET A 140 -12.68 -1.66 9.49
N VAL A 141 -12.43 -1.56 8.20
CA VAL A 141 -13.34 -0.94 7.23
C VAL A 141 -13.74 -1.99 6.21
N GLY A 142 -14.94 -1.89 5.67
CA GLY A 142 -15.41 -2.72 4.57
C GLY A 142 -16.78 -2.28 4.09
N SER A 143 -17.25 -2.91 3.01
CA SER A 143 -18.60 -2.67 2.51
C SER A 143 -19.66 -3.34 3.38
N ASP A 144 -20.88 -2.80 3.32
CA ASP A 144 -22.02 -3.41 3.99
C ASP A 144 -22.28 -4.80 3.38
N PRO A 145 -22.44 -5.85 4.21
CA PRO A 145 -22.74 -7.17 3.70
C PRO A 145 -24.09 -7.15 2.98
N THR A 146 -24.10 -7.51 1.70
CA THR A 146 -25.33 -7.65 0.93
C THR A 146 -25.83 -9.09 1.06
N THR A 147 -27.09 -9.27 1.48
CA THR A 147 -27.74 -10.57 1.43
C THR A 147 -28.51 -10.71 0.12
N VAL A 148 -28.41 -11.87 -0.53
CA VAL A 148 -29.24 -12.19 -1.72
C VAL A 148 -30.73 -12.39 -1.41
N ILE A 149 -31.13 -12.31 -0.14
CA ILE A 149 -32.51 -12.55 0.33
C ILE A 149 -33.53 -11.58 -0.35
N VAL A 150 -33.05 -10.49 -0.95
CA VAL A 150 -33.88 -9.52 -1.68
C VAL A 150 -33.35 -9.25 -3.10
N ASP A 151 -32.54 -10.15 -3.67
CA ASP A 151 -32.10 -10.01 -5.06
C ASP A 151 -33.30 -10.23 -6.00
N PRO A 152 -33.77 -9.21 -6.75
CA PRO A 152 -34.89 -9.37 -7.67
C PRO A 152 -34.55 -10.26 -8.86
N ASN A 153 -33.28 -10.67 -9.03
CA ASN A 153 -32.86 -11.61 -10.05
C ASN A 153 -33.10 -13.06 -9.58
N PRO A 154 -34.08 -13.79 -10.14
CA PRO A 154 -34.34 -15.17 -9.76
C PRO A 154 -33.23 -16.15 -10.17
N ALA A 155 -32.25 -15.73 -10.98
CA ALA A 155 -31.11 -16.57 -11.35
C ALA A 155 -30.00 -16.65 -10.27
N THR A 156 -30.04 -15.75 -9.28
CA THR A 156 -29.06 -15.66 -8.18
C THR A 156 -29.65 -16.04 -6.82
N CYS A 157 -30.95 -16.36 -6.77
CA CYS A 157 -31.66 -16.89 -5.60
C CYS A 157 -31.58 -18.42 -5.51
#